data_AF-A0A9D2QV24-F1
#
_entry.id   AF-A0A9D2QV24-F1
#
_cell.length_a   1.000
_cell.length_b   1.000
_cell.length_c   1.000
_cell.angle_alpha   90.00
_cell.angle_beta   90.00
_cell.angle_gamma   90.00
#
_symmetry.space_group_name_H-M   'P 1'
#
loop_
_entity.id
_entity.type
_entity.pdbx_description
1 polymer ?
#
loop_
_entity_poly.entity_id
_entity_poly.type
_entity_poly.pdbx_seq_one_letter_code
_entity_poly.pdbx_strand_id
1 'polypeptide(L)'
;MLIGAYIGISAAMILFLLIYLRPLTMRVFGQIHGCWGLMCLLLAGYYVVNIYLIPGFAGRSELATALKSANSLLMAGVYGLIVHLLGSLYREMEMRHNFSVMTLQLNGLQKRLADLQAAEEAVRVERHDLRHRLQTAQELVRQRRSREAFDFLEDAKKRLDEIRPSVWCRPPVLDAVFSACFSKAQRQDIKVVEEIALPDTLPVSEGELAVVLANALENAINANMELPKEKRDMLQGDKCSGDHDRNYEPLRWNGTL
;
A
#
# COMPACT_ATOMS: atom_id res chain seq x y z
N MET A 1 -54.55 40.85 -2.70
CA MET A 1 -53.46 40.91 -3.69
C MET A 1 -52.07 40.64 -3.07
N LEU A 2 -51.72 41.23 -1.92
CA LEU A 2 -50.39 41.07 -1.28
C LEU A 2 -50.00 39.62 -0.90
N ILE A 3 -50.97 38.78 -0.48
CA ILE A 3 -50.73 37.38 -0.12
C ILE A 3 -50.30 36.55 -1.35
N GLY A 4 -50.97 36.74 -2.49
CA GLY A 4 -50.65 36.04 -3.73
C GLY A 4 -49.25 36.40 -4.27
N ALA A 5 -48.86 37.68 -4.14
CA ALA A 5 -47.52 38.13 -4.51
C ALA A 5 -46.44 37.48 -3.61
N TYR A 6 -46.70 37.35 -2.30
CA TYR A 6 -45.79 36.69 -1.37
C TYR A 6 -45.64 35.19 -1.65
N ILE A 7 -46.74 34.49 -1.95
CA ILE A 7 -46.71 33.07 -2.33
C ILE A 7 -45.95 32.89 -3.66
N GLY A 8 -46.16 33.78 -4.64
CA GLY A 8 -45.42 33.75 -5.90
C GLY A 8 -43.92 33.96 -5.74
N ILE A 9 -43.51 34.96 -4.93
CA ILE A 9 -42.10 35.25 -4.68
C ILE A 9 -41.42 34.12 -3.89
N SER A 10 -42.09 33.58 -2.86
CA SER A 10 -41.55 32.45 -2.09
C SER A 10 -41.45 31.17 -2.92
N ALA A 11 -42.44 30.87 -3.76
CA ALA A 11 -42.38 29.75 -4.69
C ALA A 11 -41.25 29.92 -5.72
N ALA A 12 -41.09 31.11 -6.32
CA ALA A 12 -40.02 31.40 -7.27
C ALA A 12 -38.63 31.29 -6.62
N MET A 13 -38.51 31.73 -5.36
CA MET A 13 -37.27 31.64 -4.59
C MET A 13 -36.92 30.20 -4.23
N ILE A 14 -37.90 29.38 -3.84
CA ILE A 14 -37.72 27.94 -3.62
C ILE A 14 -37.31 27.26 -4.93
N LEU A 15 -37.93 27.62 -6.05
CA LEU A 15 -37.59 27.10 -7.37
C LEU A 15 -36.15 27.47 -7.77
N PHE A 16 -35.74 28.71 -7.52
CA PHE A 16 -34.36 29.19 -7.75
C PHE A 16 -33.34 28.41 -6.91
N LEU A 17 -33.61 28.19 -5.62
CA LEU A 17 -32.77 27.38 -4.74
C LEU A 17 -32.68 25.92 -5.22
N LEU A 18 -33.78 25.34 -5.69
CA LEU A 18 -33.83 23.96 -6.17
C LEU A 18 -33.22 23.75 -7.56
N ILE A 19 -33.29 24.74 -8.45
CA ILE A 19 -32.75 24.62 -9.82
C ILE A 19 -31.28 25.03 -9.87
N TYR A 20 -30.89 26.11 -9.19
CA TYR A 20 -29.55 26.66 -9.30
C TYR A 20 -28.59 26.12 -8.24
N LEU A 21 -29.06 25.98 -7.00
CA LEU A 21 -28.21 25.60 -5.87
C LEU A 21 -28.11 24.08 -5.67
N ARG A 22 -29.13 23.31 -6.06
CA ARG A 22 -29.07 21.84 -6.08
C ARG A 22 -27.94 21.27 -6.97
N PRO A 23 -27.76 21.67 -8.24
CA PRO A 23 -26.66 21.14 -9.05
C PRO A 23 -25.29 21.60 -8.55
N LEU A 24 -25.20 22.80 -7.96
CA LEU A 24 -23.95 23.32 -7.39
C LEU A 24 -23.54 22.54 -6.14
N THR A 25 -24.49 22.29 -5.24
CA THR A 25 -24.27 21.48 -4.04
C THR A 25 -23.97 20.02 -4.39
N MET A 26 -24.65 19.41 -5.36
CA MET A 26 -24.37 18.04 -5.79
C MET A 26 -23.02 17.89 -6.49
N ARG A 27 -22.54 18.89 -7.24
CA ARG A 27 -21.18 18.86 -7.82
C ARG A 27 -20.08 18.98 -6.77
N VAL A 28 -20.31 19.79 -5.73
CA VAL A 28 -19.31 20.03 -4.67
C VAL A 28 -19.34 18.93 -3.59
N PHE A 29 -20.52 18.44 -3.24
CA PHE A 29 -20.73 17.51 -2.11
C PHE A 29 -21.18 16.11 -2.56
N GLY A 30 -21.13 15.80 -3.86
CA GLY A 30 -21.57 14.52 -4.42
C GLY A 30 -20.90 13.28 -3.82
N GLN A 31 -19.78 13.43 -3.11
CA GLN A 31 -19.10 12.35 -2.39
C GLN A 31 -19.43 12.28 -0.89
N ILE A 32 -19.93 13.35 -0.26
CA ILE A 32 -20.18 13.38 1.19
C ILE A 32 -21.67 13.14 1.47
N HIS A 33 -22.01 11.86 1.66
CA HIS A 33 -23.35 11.40 2.06
C HIS A 33 -23.71 11.96 3.44
N GLY A 34 -24.24 13.19 3.51
CA GLY A 34 -24.71 13.80 4.76
C GLY A 34 -24.77 15.33 4.74
N CYS A 35 -23.88 15.99 3.99
CA CYS A 35 -23.86 17.45 3.92
C CYS A 35 -25.12 18.04 3.29
N TRP A 36 -25.71 17.36 2.30
CA TRP A 36 -26.96 17.81 1.67
C TRP A 36 -28.14 17.80 2.65
N GLY A 37 -28.28 16.75 3.47
CA GLY A 37 -29.33 16.65 4.48
C GLY A 37 -29.22 17.74 5.54
N LEU A 38 -27.99 18.04 5.99
CA LEU A 38 -27.74 19.11 6.95
C LEU A 38 -28.08 20.50 6.39
N MET A 39 -27.79 20.75 5.11
CA MET A 39 -28.16 21.99 4.43
C MET A 39 -29.68 22.14 4.27
N CYS A 40 -30.38 21.05 3.92
CA CYS A 40 -31.84 21.03 3.88
C CYS A 40 -32.47 21.28 5.26
N LEU A 41 -31.89 20.70 6.32
CA LEU A 41 -32.34 20.88 7.69
C LEU A 41 -32.14 22.33 8.16
N LEU A 42 -31.00 22.94 7.83
CA LEU A 42 -30.71 24.34 8.12
C LEU A 42 -31.69 25.30 7.41
N LEU A 43 -32.03 25.00 6.15
CA LEU A 43 -33.02 25.76 5.39
C LEU A 43 -34.44 25.61 5.96
N ALA A 44 -34.85 24.40 6.33
CA ALA A 44 -36.13 24.12 6.96
C ALA A 44 -36.27 24.82 8.32
N GLY A 45 -35.22 24.75 9.14
CA GLY A 45 -35.16 25.45 10.44
C GLY A 45 -35.31 26.97 10.29
N TYR A 46 -34.65 27.57 9.30
CA TYR A 46 -34.81 29.00 9.00
C TYR A 46 -36.27 29.37 8.65
N TYR A 47 -36.94 28.60 7.79
CA TYR A 47 -38.34 28.88 7.43
C TYR A 47 -39.28 28.73 8.64
N VAL A 48 -39.05 27.74 9.50
CA VAL A 48 -39.81 27.60 10.76
C VAL A 48 -39.61 28.82 11.66
N VAL A 49 -38.36 29.24 11.87
CA VAL A 49 -38.06 30.44 12.67
C VAL A 49 -38.71 31.69 12.06
N ASN A 50 -38.71 31.85 10.73
CA ASN A 50 -39.33 33.01 10.07
C ASN A 50 -40.86 33.05 10.23
N ILE A 51 -41.52 31.89 10.27
CA ILE A 51 -42.97 31.75 10.48
C ILE A 51 -43.34 32.11 11.93
N TYR A 52 -42.56 31.68 12.91
CA TYR A 52 -42.91 31.80 14.33
C TYR A 52 -42.35 33.04 15.04
N LEU A 53 -41.17 33.55 14.65
CA LEU A 53 -40.48 34.64 15.36
C LEU A 53 -40.97 36.04 14.95
N ILE A 54 -41.59 36.19 13.78
CA ILE A 54 -42.14 37.46 13.29
C ILE A 54 -43.68 37.40 13.39
N PRO A 55 -44.27 37.86 14.51
CA PRO A 55 -45.72 37.84 14.69
C PRO A 55 -46.39 38.78 13.69
N GLY A 56 -47.24 38.23 12.83
CA GLY A 56 -47.92 38.95 11.77
C GLY A 56 -48.10 38.08 10.54
N PHE A 57 -49.35 37.73 10.20
CA PHE A 57 -49.66 37.04 8.95
C PHE A 57 -49.24 37.92 7.76
N ALA A 58 -48.52 37.33 6.80
CA ALA A 58 -48.21 38.00 5.54
C ALA A 58 -49.51 38.53 4.93
N GLY A 59 -49.54 39.81 4.54
CA GLY A 59 -50.72 40.46 3.96
C GLY A 59 -51.67 41.19 4.91
N ARG A 60 -51.43 41.24 6.24
CA ARG A 60 -52.18 42.13 7.16
C ARG A 60 -51.63 43.57 7.21
N SER A 61 -50.32 43.76 7.01
CA SER A 61 -49.67 45.07 6.91
C SER A 61 -48.60 45.06 5.81
N GLU A 62 -48.43 46.18 5.12
CA GLU A 62 -47.44 46.34 4.06
C GLU A 62 -46.01 46.19 4.59
N LEU A 63 -45.74 46.76 5.77
CA LEU A 63 -44.45 46.72 6.45
C LEU A 63 -44.02 45.29 6.82
N ALA A 64 -44.93 44.46 7.33
CA ALA A 64 -44.63 43.07 7.68
C ALA A 64 -44.36 42.21 6.43
N THR A 65 -45.04 42.51 5.32
CA THR A 65 -44.85 41.80 4.05
C THR A 65 -43.50 42.18 3.44
N ALA A 66 -43.14 43.46 3.45
CA ALA A 66 -41.85 43.96 2.95
C ALA A 66 -40.64 43.45 3.76
N LEU A 67 -40.74 43.43 5.09
CA LEU A 67 -39.67 42.92 5.97
C LEU A 67 -39.44 41.41 5.74
N LYS A 68 -40.50 40.63 5.56
CA LYS A 68 -40.38 39.18 5.29
C LYS A 68 -39.78 38.88 3.91
N SER A 69 -40.14 39.65 2.87
CA SER A 69 -39.52 39.50 1.56
C SER A 69 -38.05 39.92 1.57
N ALA A 70 -37.70 41.01 2.26
CA ALA A 70 -36.32 41.46 2.39
C ALA A 70 -35.45 40.45 3.14
N ASN A 71 -35.95 39.90 4.26
CA ASN A 71 -35.22 38.89 5.04
C ASN A 71 -35.01 37.58 4.25
N SER A 72 -36.00 37.18 3.46
CA SER A 72 -35.87 36.02 2.58
C SER A 72 -34.78 36.25 1.54
N LEU A 73 -34.80 37.38 0.84
CA LEU A 73 -33.78 37.72 -0.16
C LEU A 73 -32.36 37.75 0.42
N LEU A 74 -32.18 38.36 1.59
CA LEU A 74 -30.91 38.40 2.31
C LEU A 74 -30.37 36.99 2.59
N MET A 75 -31.24 36.08 3.05
CA MET A 75 -30.87 34.71 3.37
C MET A 75 -30.50 33.86 2.16
N ALA A 76 -31.15 34.06 1.00
CA ALA A 76 -30.69 33.43 -0.24
C ALA A 76 -29.27 33.89 -0.61
N GLY A 77 -28.95 35.17 -0.43
CA GLY A 77 -27.62 35.71 -0.68
C GLY A 77 -26.57 35.08 0.23
N VAL A 78 -26.84 35.03 1.54
CA VAL A 78 -25.94 34.40 2.53
C VAL A 78 -25.74 32.92 2.24
N TYR A 79 -26.81 32.18 1.93
CA TYR A 79 -26.70 30.75 1.61
C TYR A 79 -25.92 30.52 0.31
N GLY A 80 -26.11 31.35 -0.72
CA GLY A 80 -25.31 31.32 -1.94
C GLY A 80 -23.82 31.57 -1.68
N LEU A 81 -23.49 32.55 -0.83
CA LEU A 81 -22.12 32.86 -0.42
C LEU A 81 -21.48 31.68 0.33
N ILE A 82 -22.21 31.06 1.26
CA ILE A 82 -21.74 29.89 2.01
C ILE A 82 -21.43 28.73 1.07
N VAL A 83 -22.33 28.42 0.13
CA VAL A 83 -22.11 27.35 -0.85
C VAL A 83 -20.91 27.66 -1.75
N HIS A 84 -20.73 28.92 -2.14
CA HIS A 84 -19.57 29.34 -2.95
C HIS A 84 -18.24 29.18 -2.20
N LEU A 85 -18.18 29.65 -0.95
CA LEU A 85 -17.01 29.52 -0.07
C LEU A 85 -16.67 28.05 0.18
N LEU A 86 -17.65 27.24 0.57
CA LEU A 86 -17.45 25.81 0.79
C LEU A 86 -16.97 25.10 -0.49
N GLY A 87 -17.54 25.44 -1.65
CA GLY A 87 -17.07 24.92 -2.94
C GLY A 87 -15.68 25.39 -3.33
N SER A 88 -15.26 26.59 -2.92
CA SER A 88 -13.88 27.05 -3.11
C SER A 88 -12.91 26.27 -2.22
N LEU A 89 -13.23 26.12 -0.93
CA LEU A 89 -12.41 25.39 0.02
C LEU A 89 -12.26 23.91 -0.38
N TYR A 90 -13.34 23.28 -0.83
CA TYR A 90 -13.29 21.88 -1.25
C TYR A 90 -12.39 21.70 -2.48
N ARG A 91 -12.52 22.57 -3.50
CA ARG A 91 -11.65 22.53 -4.69
C ARG A 91 -10.18 22.70 -4.35
N GLU A 92 -9.87 23.58 -3.40
CA GLU A 92 -8.49 23.76 -2.95
C GLU A 92 -7.96 22.50 -2.24
N MET A 93 -8.76 21.89 -1.37
CA MET A 93 -8.38 20.63 -0.70
C MET A 93 -8.21 19.48 -1.69
N GLU A 94 -9.09 19.37 -2.69
CA GLU A 94 -9.00 18.36 -3.75
C GLU A 94 -7.73 18.56 -4.58
N MET A 95 -7.41 19.80 -4.97
CA MET A 95 -6.16 20.10 -5.68
C MET A 95 -4.93 19.74 -4.84
N ARG A 96 -4.93 20.07 -3.54
CA ARG A 96 -3.83 19.72 -2.63
C ARG A 96 -3.69 18.20 -2.48
N HIS A 97 -4.81 17.49 -2.34
CA HIS A 97 -4.81 16.03 -2.25
C HIS A 97 -4.28 15.38 -3.52
N ASN A 98 -4.78 15.79 -4.69
CA ASN A 98 -4.34 15.29 -5.99
C ASN A 98 -2.85 15.59 -6.23
N PHE A 99 -2.38 16.78 -5.83
CA PHE A 99 -0.96 17.12 -5.89
C PHE A 99 -0.13 16.19 -5.01
N SER A 100 -0.54 15.94 -3.76
CA SER A 100 0.16 15.03 -2.86
C SER A 100 0.21 13.59 -3.37
N VAL A 101 -0.85 13.13 -4.04
CA VAL A 101 -0.87 11.79 -4.66
C VAL A 101 0.08 11.75 -5.86
N MET A 102 0.07 12.79 -6.70
CA MET A 102 0.96 12.89 -7.86
C MET A 102 2.44 12.96 -7.43
N THR A 103 2.78 13.68 -6.37
CA THR A 103 4.16 13.74 -5.86
C THR A 103 4.62 12.39 -5.33
N LEU A 104 3.75 11.63 -4.63
CA LEU A 104 4.05 10.26 -4.23
C LEU A 104 4.32 9.34 -5.44
N GLN A 105 3.51 9.45 -6.49
CA GLN A 105 3.73 8.70 -7.73
C GLN A 105 5.04 9.07 -8.41
N LEU A 106 5.36 10.37 -8.49
CA LEU A 106 6.63 10.85 -9.05
C LEU A 106 7.84 10.34 -8.26
N ASN A 107 7.78 10.40 -6.92
CA ASN A 107 8.85 9.87 -6.07
C ASN A 107 9.02 8.36 -6.27
N GLY A 108 7.91 7.62 -6.42
CA GLY A 108 7.95 6.20 -6.74
C GLY A 108 8.59 5.90 -8.09
N LEU A 109 8.28 6.69 -9.13
CA LEU A 109 8.91 6.57 -10.45
C LEU A 109 10.40 6.93 -10.42
N GLN A 110 10.78 8.00 -9.73
CA GLN A 110 12.18 8.38 -9.56
C GLN A 110 13.00 7.27 -8.89
N LYS A 111 12.44 6.63 -7.86
CA LYS A 111 13.11 5.50 -7.20
C LYS A 111 13.33 4.33 -8.16
N ARG A 112 12.31 3.98 -8.96
CA ARG A 112 12.43 2.92 -9.98
C ARG A 112 13.48 3.26 -11.03
N LEU A 113 13.57 4.52 -11.46
CA LEU A 113 14.60 4.96 -12.39
C LEU A 113 16.00 4.86 -11.77
N ALA A 114 16.16 5.24 -10.50
CA ALA A 114 17.44 5.10 -9.81
C ALA A 114 17.87 3.63 -9.67
N ASP A 115 16.94 2.73 -9.34
CA ASP A 115 17.20 1.28 -9.26
C ASP A 115 17.61 0.72 -10.63
N LEU A 116 16.93 1.15 -11.71
CA LEU A 116 17.28 0.75 -13.09
C LEU A 116 18.66 1.26 -13.50
N GLN A 117 18.98 2.52 -13.18
CA GLN A 117 20.30 3.09 -13.46
C GLN A 117 21.41 2.35 -12.70
N ALA A 118 21.17 1.99 -11.43
CA ALA A 118 22.12 1.20 -10.65
C ALA A 118 22.32 -0.20 -11.26
N ALA A 119 21.24 -0.85 -11.71
CA ALA A 119 21.31 -2.14 -12.38
C ALA A 119 22.05 -2.05 -13.74
N GLU A 120 21.79 -0.99 -14.53
CA GLU A 120 22.48 -0.75 -15.80
C GLU A 120 23.99 -0.56 -15.59
N GLU A 121 24.38 0.24 -14.58
CA GLU A 121 25.79 0.46 -14.26
C GLU A 121 26.47 -0.83 -13.77
N ALA A 122 25.77 -1.65 -12.97
CA ALA A 122 26.28 -2.97 -12.57
C ALA A 122 26.56 -3.87 -13.79
N VAL A 123 25.63 -3.95 -14.73
CA VAL A 123 25.80 -4.71 -16.00
C VAL A 123 26.94 -4.12 -16.83
N ARG A 124 27.08 -2.79 -16.86
CA ARG A 124 28.15 -2.11 -17.60
C ARG A 124 29.53 -2.47 -17.05
N VAL A 125 29.69 -2.45 -15.73
CA VAL A 125 30.92 -2.85 -15.04
C VAL A 125 31.23 -4.32 -15.33
N GLU A 126 30.24 -5.21 -15.20
CA GLU A 126 30.41 -6.63 -15.50
C GLU A 126 30.87 -6.87 -16.94
N ARG A 127 30.22 -6.21 -17.90
CA ARG A 127 30.60 -6.29 -19.33
C ARG A 127 32.01 -5.78 -19.58
N HIS A 128 32.42 -4.71 -18.90
CA HIS A 128 33.77 -4.17 -19.00
C HIS A 128 34.80 -5.18 -18.49
N ASP A 129 34.56 -5.80 -17.35
CA ASP A 129 35.44 -6.81 -16.75
C ASP A 129 35.52 -8.07 -17.63
N LEU A 130 34.39 -8.51 -18.18
CA LEU A 130 34.36 -9.60 -19.15
C LEU A 130 35.22 -9.27 -20.38
N ARG A 131 35.14 -8.04 -20.89
CA ARG A 131 35.95 -7.61 -22.04
C ARG A 131 37.45 -7.68 -21.72
N HIS A 132 37.87 -7.23 -20.54
CA HIS A 132 39.27 -7.33 -20.11
C HIS A 132 39.72 -8.77 -20.00
N ARG A 133 38.92 -9.65 -19.38
CA ARG A 133 39.23 -11.08 -19.28
C ARG A 133 39.39 -11.73 -20.65
N LEU A 134 38.51 -11.39 -21.60
CA LEU A 134 38.61 -11.88 -22.98
C LEU A 134 39.85 -11.35 -23.70
N GLN A 135 40.24 -10.09 -23.47
CA GLN A 135 41.47 -9.53 -24.02
C GLN A 135 42.72 -10.23 -23.47
N THR A 136 42.77 -10.50 -22.16
CA THR A 136 43.85 -11.28 -21.53
C THR A 136 43.94 -12.68 -22.12
N ALA A 137 42.80 -13.38 -22.26
CA ALA A 137 42.77 -14.70 -22.89
C ALA A 137 43.26 -14.66 -24.35
N GLN A 138 42.84 -13.66 -25.13
CA GLN A 138 43.31 -13.48 -26.51
C GLN A 138 44.82 -13.26 -26.59
N GLU A 139 45.40 -12.48 -25.67
CA GLU A 139 46.83 -12.20 -25.65
C GLU A 139 47.66 -13.44 -25.27
N LEU A 140 47.22 -14.22 -24.28
CA LEU A 140 47.87 -15.48 -23.92
C LEU A 140 47.88 -16.48 -25.09
N VAL A 141 46.77 -16.55 -25.85
CA VAL A 141 46.68 -17.38 -27.07
C VAL A 141 47.62 -16.86 -28.15
N ARG A 142 47.69 -15.54 -28.38
CA ARG A 142 48.60 -14.92 -29.37
C ARG A 142 50.07 -15.19 -29.08
N GLN A 143 50.46 -15.19 -27.81
CA GLN A 143 51.83 -15.49 -27.37
C GLN A 143 52.19 -16.99 -27.44
N ARG A 144 51.30 -17.85 -27.97
CA ARG A 144 51.44 -19.32 -28.00
C ARG A 144 51.65 -19.96 -26.61
N ARG A 145 51.20 -19.28 -25.55
CA ARG A 145 51.27 -19.78 -24.17
C ARG A 145 50.05 -20.65 -23.85
N SER A 146 49.94 -21.79 -24.55
CA SER A 146 48.75 -22.63 -24.53
C SER A 146 48.39 -23.20 -23.15
N ARG A 147 49.39 -23.47 -22.29
CA ARG A 147 49.16 -23.92 -20.91
C ARG A 147 48.58 -22.81 -20.03
N GLU A 148 49.23 -21.64 -20.00
CA GLU A 148 48.76 -20.48 -19.24
C GLU A 148 47.35 -20.01 -19.66
N ALA A 149 47.03 -20.09 -20.96
CA ALA A 149 45.69 -19.80 -21.45
C ALA A 149 44.63 -20.80 -20.96
N PHE A 150 44.98 -22.09 -20.89
CA PHE A 150 44.10 -23.14 -20.38
C PHE A 150 43.86 -22.98 -18.87
N ASP A 151 44.92 -22.74 -18.11
CA ASP A 151 44.85 -22.54 -16.65
C ASP A 151 43.98 -21.32 -16.31
N PHE A 152 44.16 -20.20 -17.05
CA PHE A 152 43.33 -19.00 -16.88
C PHE A 152 41.83 -19.24 -17.16
N LEU A 153 41.51 -20.04 -18.19
CA LEU A 153 40.13 -20.40 -18.50
C LEU A 153 39.53 -21.36 -17.47
N GLU A 154 40.32 -22.28 -16.92
CA GLU A 154 39.88 -23.19 -15.86
C GLU A 154 39.57 -22.42 -14.56
N ASP A 155 40.43 -21.47 -14.18
CA ASP A 155 40.20 -20.58 -13.05
C ASP A 155 38.97 -19.68 -13.25
N ALA A 156 38.79 -19.14 -14.46
CA ALA A 156 37.60 -18.37 -14.80
C ALA A 156 36.32 -19.23 -14.71
N LYS A 157 36.39 -20.50 -15.11
CA LYS A 157 35.28 -21.46 -15.00
C LYS A 157 34.97 -21.80 -13.54
N LYS A 158 35.98 -22.09 -12.70
CA LYS A 158 35.79 -22.38 -11.27
C LYS A 158 35.06 -21.24 -10.55
N ARG A 159 35.47 -19.98 -10.81
CA ARG A 159 34.81 -18.80 -10.27
C ARG A 159 33.35 -18.65 -10.72
N LEU A 160 33.01 -19.13 -11.93
CA LEU A 160 31.64 -19.11 -12.44
C LEU A 160 30.79 -20.22 -11.81
N ASP A 161 31.38 -21.39 -11.61
CA ASP A 161 30.76 -22.54 -10.95
C ASP A 161 30.50 -22.27 -9.45
N GLU A 162 31.32 -21.45 -8.78
CA GLU A 162 31.08 -20.95 -7.42
C GLU A 162 29.88 -20.00 -7.31
N ILE A 163 29.51 -19.30 -8.41
CA ILE A 163 28.37 -18.36 -8.45
C ILE A 163 27.04 -19.09 -8.71
N ARG A 164 27.09 -20.41 -8.97
CA ARG A 164 25.90 -21.19 -9.32
C ARG A 164 24.92 -21.19 -8.14
N PRO A 165 23.66 -20.76 -8.33
CA PRO A 165 22.67 -20.79 -7.26
C PRO A 165 22.52 -22.24 -6.79
N SER A 166 22.66 -22.45 -5.48
CA SER A 166 22.37 -23.73 -4.85
C SER A 166 20.90 -24.06 -5.09
N VAL A 167 20.65 -25.20 -5.73
CA VAL A 167 19.30 -25.76 -5.87
C VAL A 167 19.00 -26.47 -4.56
N TRP A 168 18.07 -25.93 -3.79
CA TRP A 168 17.66 -26.40 -2.47
C TRP A 168 16.55 -27.45 -2.55
N CYS A 169 15.64 -27.33 -3.50
CA CYS A 169 14.54 -28.30 -3.67
C CYS A 169 14.04 -28.40 -5.11
N ARG A 170 13.35 -29.51 -5.44
CA ARG A 170 12.80 -29.78 -6.78
C ARG A 170 11.68 -28.80 -7.20
N PRO A 171 10.72 -28.43 -6.33
CA PRO A 171 9.65 -27.52 -6.73
C PRO A 171 10.20 -26.09 -6.92
N PRO A 172 10.11 -25.49 -8.12
CA PRO A 172 10.80 -24.25 -8.45
C PRO A 172 10.32 -23.05 -7.62
N VAL A 173 9.05 -23.04 -7.20
CA VAL A 173 8.50 -21.97 -6.35
C VAL A 173 9.09 -22.02 -4.94
N LEU A 174 9.24 -23.23 -4.39
CA LEU A 174 9.84 -23.43 -3.06
C LEU A 174 11.35 -23.15 -3.10
N ASP A 175 12.01 -23.55 -4.18
CA ASP A 175 13.45 -23.35 -4.38
C ASP A 175 13.82 -21.86 -4.41
N ALA A 176 12.99 -21.06 -5.07
CA ALA A 176 13.12 -19.61 -5.08
C ALA A 176 12.95 -19.01 -3.67
N VAL A 177 12.00 -19.50 -2.87
CA VAL A 177 11.78 -19.05 -1.48
C VAL A 177 12.97 -19.39 -0.59
N PHE A 178 13.46 -20.63 -0.63
CA PHE A 178 14.64 -21.05 0.14
C PHE A 178 15.88 -20.24 -0.26
N SER A 179 16.13 -20.11 -1.57
CA SER A 179 17.25 -19.31 -2.10
C SER A 179 17.20 -17.87 -1.59
N ALA A 180 16.04 -17.21 -1.66
CA ALA A 180 15.88 -15.83 -1.22
C ALA A 180 16.07 -15.68 0.30
N CYS A 181 15.49 -16.58 1.10
CA CYS A 181 15.55 -16.50 2.55
C CYS A 181 16.93 -16.85 3.10
N PHE A 182 17.59 -17.90 2.60
CA PHE A 182 18.94 -18.27 3.04
C PHE A 182 19.99 -17.27 2.56
N SER A 183 19.85 -16.70 1.37
CA SER A 183 20.71 -15.57 0.93
C SER A 183 20.53 -14.33 1.82
N LYS A 184 19.33 -14.12 2.38
CA LYS A 184 19.07 -13.05 3.35
C LYS A 184 19.71 -13.38 4.70
N ALA A 185 19.62 -14.63 5.17
CA ALA A 185 20.23 -15.10 6.41
C ALA A 185 21.78 -15.03 6.38
N GLN A 186 22.42 -15.50 5.30
CA GLN A 186 23.88 -15.43 5.13
C GLN A 186 24.40 -13.99 5.15
N ARG A 187 23.70 -13.06 4.48
CA ARG A 187 24.05 -11.62 4.52
C ARG A 187 23.96 -11.01 5.92
N GLN A 188 23.21 -11.65 6.83
CA GLN A 188 23.04 -11.22 8.22
C GLN A 188 23.91 -12.01 9.22
N ASP A 189 24.85 -12.83 8.71
CA ASP A 189 25.77 -13.66 9.50
C ASP A 189 25.02 -14.68 10.39
N ILE A 190 23.86 -15.16 9.90
CA ILE A 190 23.05 -16.17 10.56
C ILE A 190 23.43 -17.53 9.97
N LYS A 191 23.85 -18.47 10.83
CA LYS A 191 24.19 -19.81 10.39
C LYS A 191 22.92 -20.60 10.14
N VAL A 192 22.73 -21.02 8.88
CA VAL A 192 21.66 -21.92 8.46
C VAL A 192 22.23 -23.35 8.46
N VAL A 193 21.56 -24.28 9.14
CA VAL A 193 21.88 -25.71 9.05
C VAL A 193 20.67 -26.42 8.49
N GLU A 194 20.90 -27.25 7.48
CA GLU A 194 19.90 -27.60 6.49
C GLU A 194 19.55 -29.09 6.55
N GLU A 195 18.26 -29.39 6.70
CA GLU A 195 17.72 -30.73 6.45
C GLU A 195 16.33 -30.56 5.80
N ILE A 196 16.32 -30.58 4.47
CA ILE A 196 15.11 -30.33 3.66
C ILE A 196 14.66 -31.65 3.06
N ALA A 197 13.63 -32.27 3.67
CA ALA A 197 12.99 -33.48 3.15
C ALA A 197 11.58 -33.14 2.67
N LEU A 198 11.38 -33.07 1.35
CA LEU A 198 10.05 -32.90 0.74
C LEU A 198 9.60 -34.19 0.04
N PRO A 199 8.33 -34.60 0.18
CA PRO A 199 7.76 -35.69 -0.59
C PRO A 199 7.60 -35.30 -2.06
N ASP A 200 7.71 -36.26 -2.99
CA ASP A 200 7.56 -36.05 -4.44
C ASP A 200 6.15 -35.60 -4.85
N THR A 201 5.15 -35.80 -4.00
CA THR A 201 3.78 -35.31 -4.18
C THR A 201 3.37 -34.49 -2.96
N LEU A 202 3.11 -33.21 -3.19
CA LEU A 202 2.66 -32.30 -2.15
C LEU A 202 1.12 -32.35 -2.04
N PRO A 203 0.55 -32.51 -0.84
CA PRO A 203 -0.90 -32.51 -0.62
C PRO A 203 -1.54 -31.11 -0.75
N VAL A 204 -0.72 -30.06 -0.89
CA VAL A 204 -1.12 -28.64 -0.94
C VAL A 204 -0.43 -27.98 -2.14
N SER A 205 -1.00 -26.88 -2.65
CA SER A 205 -0.40 -26.15 -3.76
C SER A 205 1.00 -25.60 -3.40
N GLU A 206 1.94 -25.66 -4.35
CA GLU A 206 3.31 -25.16 -4.14
C GLU A 206 3.33 -23.69 -3.69
N GLY A 207 2.42 -22.86 -4.22
CA GLY A 207 2.32 -21.44 -3.89
C GLY A 207 1.83 -21.17 -2.47
N GLU A 208 0.81 -21.89 -1.98
CA GLU A 208 0.33 -21.72 -0.61
C GLU A 208 1.38 -22.17 0.42
N LEU A 209 2.05 -23.29 0.15
CA LEU A 209 3.15 -23.76 1.00
C LEU A 209 4.33 -22.77 0.99
N ALA A 210 4.66 -22.22 -0.17
CA ALA A 210 5.71 -21.21 -0.33
C ALA A 210 5.44 -19.96 0.50
N VAL A 211 4.20 -19.46 0.53
CA VAL A 211 3.81 -18.30 1.35
C VAL A 211 3.97 -18.59 2.84
N VAL A 212 3.51 -19.75 3.31
CA VAL A 212 3.63 -20.13 4.72
C VAL A 212 5.11 -20.29 5.13
N LEU A 213 5.91 -20.96 4.30
CA LEU A 213 7.34 -21.14 4.54
C LEU A 213 8.11 -19.82 4.52
N ALA A 214 7.81 -18.94 3.55
CA ALA A 214 8.43 -17.62 3.49
C ALA A 214 8.18 -16.83 4.78
N ASN A 215 6.92 -16.78 5.23
CA ASN A 215 6.57 -16.09 6.48
C ASN A 215 7.26 -16.72 7.70
N ALA A 216 7.32 -18.04 7.79
CA ALA A 216 7.97 -18.74 8.89
C ALA A 216 9.48 -18.48 8.94
N LEU A 217 10.16 -18.59 7.79
CA LEU A 217 11.60 -18.33 7.68
C LEU A 217 11.91 -16.86 7.93
N GLU A 218 11.12 -15.92 7.42
CA GLU A 218 11.32 -14.50 7.69
C GLU A 218 11.16 -14.18 9.18
N ASN A 219 10.16 -14.75 9.85
CA ASN A 219 9.99 -14.61 11.29
C ASN A 219 11.21 -15.15 12.05
N ALA A 220 11.75 -16.30 11.63
CA ALA A 220 12.93 -16.89 12.24
C ALA A 220 14.21 -16.05 11.99
N ILE A 221 14.36 -15.43 10.81
CA ILE A 221 15.46 -14.49 10.51
C ILE A 221 15.34 -13.25 11.40
N ASN A 222 14.14 -12.67 11.49
CA ASN A 222 13.90 -11.47 12.28
C ASN A 222 14.20 -11.71 13.77
N ALA A 223 13.74 -12.83 14.33
CA ALA A 223 14.06 -13.21 15.72
C ALA A 223 15.58 -13.39 15.94
N ASN A 224 16.30 -13.98 14.98
CA ASN A 224 17.75 -14.14 15.06
C ASN A 224 18.50 -12.81 14.94
N MET A 225 17.97 -11.82 14.23
CA MET A 225 18.58 -10.49 14.15
C MET A 225 18.58 -9.76 15.51
N GLU A 226 17.64 -10.08 16.40
CA GLU A 226 17.56 -9.51 17.76
C GLU A 226 18.60 -10.14 18.72
N LEU A 227 19.20 -11.28 18.34
CA LEU A 227 20.22 -11.96 19.14
C LEU A 227 21.64 -11.41 18.87
N PRO A 228 22.54 -11.45 19.88
CA PRO A 228 23.97 -11.20 19.69
C PRO A 228 24.54 -12.15 18.63
N LYS A 229 25.48 -11.66 17.80
CA LYS A 229 26.03 -12.40 16.64
C LYS A 229 26.51 -13.82 16.98
N GLU A 230 27.04 -14.01 18.18
CA GLU A 230 27.57 -15.29 18.68
C GLU A 230 26.50 -16.36 18.97
N LYS A 231 25.20 -16.00 18.95
CA LYS A 231 24.07 -16.91 19.24
C LYS A 231 23.08 -17.05 18.08
N ARG A 232 23.44 -16.58 16.88
CA ARG A 232 22.59 -16.60 15.69
C ARG A 232 22.68 -17.94 14.96
N ASP A 233 22.12 -18.97 15.57
CA ASP A 233 21.98 -20.29 14.94
C ASP A 233 20.50 -20.55 14.63
N MET A 234 20.19 -20.85 13.38
CA MET A 234 18.89 -21.40 13.01
C MET A 234 18.92 -22.92 13.16
N LEU A 235 18.62 -23.47 14.35
CA LEU A 235 18.50 -24.93 14.52
C LEU A 235 17.51 -25.48 15.57
N GLN A 236 16.86 -26.56 15.10
CA GLN A 236 16.31 -27.76 15.76
C GLN A 236 14.84 -27.77 16.25
N GLY A 237 13.99 -28.45 15.46
CA GLY A 237 12.94 -29.30 16.04
C GLY A 237 13.58 -30.62 16.44
N ASP A 238 13.54 -30.96 17.74
CA ASP A 238 14.03 -32.23 18.24
C ASP A 238 13.31 -33.41 17.56
N LYS A 239 14.08 -34.48 17.32
CA LYS A 239 13.61 -35.77 16.78
C LYS A 239 12.29 -36.19 17.45
N CYS A 240 11.18 -36.08 16.74
CA CYS A 240 10.03 -36.94 16.98
C CYS A 240 10.38 -38.34 16.44
N SER A 241 11.10 -39.10 17.26
CA SER A 241 11.18 -40.56 17.16
C SER A 241 9.82 -41.14 17.51
N GLY A 242 8.91 -41.15 16.53
CA GLY A 242 7.66 -41.89 16.59
C GLY A 242 7.93 -43.35 16.26
N ASP A 243 8.44 -44.10 17.24
CA ASP A 243 8.25 -45.55 17.25
C ASP A 243 6.77 -45.79 17.53
N HIS A 244 6.02 -46.08 16.47
CA HIS A 244 4.61 -46.38 16.54
C HIS A 244 4.45 -47.90 16.60
N ASP A 245 4.85 -48.50 17.72
CA ASP A 245 4.23 -49.76 18.13
C ASP A 245 4.33 -50.05 19.64
N ARG A 246 3.14 -50.04 20.26
CA ARG A 246 2.72 -50.79 21.45
C ARG A 246 3.17 -50.39 22.87
N ASN A 247 2.10 -50.09 23.61
CA ASN A 247 1.79 -50.44 25.00
C ASN A 247 2.06 -49.40 26.11
N TYR A 248 0.93 -48.85 26.55
CA TYR A 248 0.70 -48.10 27.77
C TYR A 248 1.07 -48.90 29.03
N GLU A 249 1.84 -48.30 29.93
CA GLU A 249 1.59 -48.33 31.37
C GLU A 249 2.04 -47.00 32.03
N PRO A 250 1.34 -46.49 33.06
CA PRO A 250 1.55 -45.14 33.58
C PRO A 250 2.50 -45.15 34.78
N LEU A 251 3.63 -44.45 34.72
CA LEU A 251 4.55 -44.32 35.85
C LEU A 251 4.65 -42.88 36.37
N ARG A 252 3.81 -42.66 37.38
CA ARG A 252 3.94 -41.83 38.60
C ARG A 252 5.06 -40.79 38.63
N TRP A 253 4.62 -39.53 38.77
CA TRP A 253 5.39 -38.44 39.35
C TRP A 253 5.68 -38.74 40.84
N ASN A 254 6.95 -38.88 41.20
CA ASN A 254 7.43 -38.76 42.58
C ASN A 254 8.10 -37.38 42.68
N GLY A 255 7.44 -36.45 43.37
CA GLY A 255 8.01 -35.14 43.65
C GLY A 255 9.04 -35.18 44.77
N THR A 256 9.85 -34.13 44.85
CA THR A 256 10.23 -33.46 46.10
C THR A 256 10.77 -32.07 45.79
N LEU A 257 10.04 -31.07 46.31
CA LEU A 257 10.42 -29.73 46.80
C LEU A 257 11.31 -28.83 45.92
#